data_AF-A0A4S8KV73-F1
#
_entry.id   AF-A0A4S8KV73-F1
#
_cell.length_a   1.000
_cell.length_b   1.000
_cell.length_c   1.000
_cell.angle_alpha   90.00
_cell.angle_beta   90.00
_cell.angle_gamma   90.00
#
_symmetry.space_group_name_H-M   'P 1'
#
loop_
_entity.id
_entity.type
_entity.pdbx_description
1 polymer ?
#
loop_
_entity_poly.entity_id
_entity_poly.type
_entity_poly.pdbx_seq_one_letter_code
_entity_poly.pdbx_strand_id
1 'polypeptide(L)'
;MTKLASSILPHNTPMLLGCFTTGTLQLLLLSYIGHSLGEWSDLDDVSIRELIGLIKTLHANGLHHHDLHPPNITFYNGCLGIIDFGMSDVIADGVECIDCEDDVVIGELQELLEDEEVVIDELQELLEDEEVAED
;
A
#
# COMPACT_ATOMS: atom_id res chain seq x y z
N MET A 1 -14.85 -2.78 -9.16
CA MET A 1 -13.59 -2.02 -9.36
C MET A 1 -12.38 -2.89 -9.70
N THR A 2 -12.23 -4.13 -9.21
CA THR A 2 -11.05 -5.00 -9.44
C THR A 2 -10.56 -5.10 -10.89
N LYS A 3 -11.47 -5.19 -11.88
CA LYS A 3 -11.07 -5.24 -13.31
C LYS A 3 -10.38 -3.94 -13.77
N LEU A 4 -10.84 -2.78 -13.28
CA LEU A 4 -10.21 -1.50 -13.55
C LEU A 4 -8.84 -1.42 -12.86
N ALA A 5 -8.77 -1.80 -11.58
CA ALA A 5 -7.53 -1.86 -10.83
C ALA A 5 -6.46 -2.72 -11.55
N SER A 6 -6.85 -3.91 -12.06
CA SER A 6 -5.97 -4.79 -12.84
C SER A 6 -5.55 -4.24 -14.21
N SER A 7 -6.29 -3.29 -14.77
CA SER A 7 -5.82 -2.56 -15.95
C SER A 7 -4.80 -1.45 -15.64
N ILE A 8 -4.83 -0.91 -14.41
CA ILE A 8 -3.91 0.13 -13.94
C ILE A 8 -2.62 -0.51 -13.39
N LEU A 9 -2.76 -1.52 -12.54
CA LEU A 9 -1.70 -2.25 -11.84
C LEU A 9 -1.78 -3.75 -12.17
N PRO A 10 -1.36 -4.19 -13.37
CA PRO A 10 -1.55 -5.56 -13.84
C PRO A 10 -0.77 -6.62 -13.05
N HIS A 11 0.27 -6.21 -12.32
CA HIS A 11 1.12 -7.12 -11.53
C HIS A 11 0.87 -7.03 -10.02
N ASN A 12 0.19 -5.98 -9.55
CA ASN A 12 -0.01 -5.71 -8.12
C ASN A 12 -1.49 -5.78 -7.73
N THR A 13 -2.36 -6.31 -8.58
CA THR A 13 -3.78 -6.50 -8.25
C THR A 13 -4.29 -7.82 -8.82
N PRO A 14 -5.35 -8.41 -8.24
CA PRO A 14 -5.84 -9.70 -8.71
C PRO A 14 -6.48 -9.58 -10.09
N MET A 15 -6.12 -10.48 -10.99
CA MET A 15 -6.83 -10.64 -12.25
C MET A 15 -8.17 -11.33 -12.01
N LEU A 16 -9.24 -10.77 -12.57
CA LEU A 16 -10.55 -11.45 -12.60
C LEU A 16 -10.53 -12.57 -13.63
N LEU A 17 -10.48 -13.81 -13.16
CA LEU A 17 -10.46 -15.02 -13.99
C LEU A 17 -11.86 -15.51 -14.35
N GLY A 18 -12.85 -15.21 -13.51
CA GLY A 18 -14.24 -15.58 -13.77
C GLY A 18 -15.21 -14.93 -12.79
N CYS A 19 -16.46 -14.78 -13.24
CA CYS A 19 -17.57 -14.35 -12.41
C CYS A 19 -18.69 -15.38 -12.56
N PHE A 20 -19.20 -15.89 -11.44
CA PHE A 20 -20.22 -16.93 -11.41
C PHE A 20 -21.35 -16.50 -10.49
N THR A 21 -22.55 -16.96 -10.81
CA THR A 21 -23.74 -16.71 -9.98
C THR A 21 -24.41 -18.04 -9.67
N THR A 22 -24.71 -18.29 -8.39
CA THR A 22 -25.47 -19.46 -7.96
C THR A 22 -26.56 -19.04 -6.97
N GLY A 23 -27.81 -19.05 -7.42
CA GLY A 23 -28.91 -18.46 -6.66
C GLY A 23 -28.69 -16.96 -6.43
N THR A 24 -28.59 -16.54 -5.18
CA THR A 24 -28.29 -15.16 -4.77
C THR A 24 -26.80 -14.89 -4.56
N LEU A 25 -25.95 -15.91 -4.65
CA LEU A 25 -24.52 -15.76 -4.41
C LEU A 25 -23.80 -15.32 -5.68
N GLN A 26 -23.02 -14.25 -5.57
CA GLN A 26 -22.07 -13.82 -6.58
C GLN A 26 -20.68 -14.29 -6.16
N LEU A 27 -19.98 -14.96 -7.07
CA LEU A 27 -18.66 -15.54 -6.83
C LEU A 27 -17.68 -14.92 -7.82
N LEU A 28 -16.58 -14.40 -7.29
CA LEU A 28 -15.46 -13.92 -8.08
C LEU A 28 -14.31 -14.93 -7.96
N LEU A 29 -13.82 -15.39 -9.10
CA LEU A 29 -12.57 -16.15 -9.18
C LEU A 29 -11.46 -15.18 -9.56
N LEU A 30 -10.54 -14.96 -8.63
CA LEU A 30 -9.42 -14.04 -8.78
C LEU A 30 -8.10 -14.82 -8.85
N SER A 31 -7.10 -14.27 -9.52
CA SER A 31 -5.74 -14.81 -9.45
C SER A 31 -5.19 -14.67 -8.03
N TYR A 32 -4.39 -15.65 -7.62
CA TYR A 32 -3.65 -15.55 -6.37
C TYR A 32 -2.50 -14.55 -6.52
N ILE A 33 -2.42 -13.54 -5.65
CA ILE A 33 -1.36 -12.52 -5.67
C ILE A 33 -0.56 -12.42 -4.37
N GLY A 34 -0.70 -13.40 -3.48
CA GLY A 34 0.06 -13.49 -2.25
C GLY A 34 -0.77 -13.62 -0.99
N HIS A 35 -0.07 -13.64 0.14
CA HIS A 35 -0.69 -13.70 1.46
C HIS A 35 -0.88 -12.29 1.98
N SER A 36 -1.99 -12.05 2.67
CA SER A 36 -2.26 -10.77 3.33
C SER A 36 -1.24 -10.44 4.41
N LEU A 37 -0.95 -9.15 4.57
CA LEU A 37 -0.11 -8.62 5.64
C LEU A 37 -0.84 -8.68 6.99
N GLY A 38 -0.08 -8.81 8.08
CA GLY A 38 -0.62 -8.71 9.44
C GLY A 38 -0.65 -7.26 9.91
N GLU A 39 0.51 -6.60 9.86
CA GLU A 39 0.73 -5.23 10.34
C GLU A 39 1.65 -4.46 9.39
N TRP A 40 1.62 -3.11 9.39
CA TRP A 40 2.46 -2.31 8.50
C TRP A 40 3.97 -2.53 8.72
N SER A 41 4.37 -2.80 9.97
CA SER A 41 5.74 -3.12 10.36
C SER A 41 6.29 -4.43 9.79
N ASP A 42 5.44 -5.23 9.13
CA ASP A 42 5.89 -6.41 8.39
C ASP A 42 6.59 -6.04 7.06
N LEU A 43 6.47 -4.79 6.60
CA LEU A 43 7.12 -4.28 5.40
C LEU A 43 8.47 -3.64 5.72
N ASP A 44 9.44 -3.87 4.84
CA ASP A 44 10.66 -3.09 4.84
C ASP A 44 10.46 -1.72 4.18
N ASP A 45 11.42 -0.84 4.44
CA ASP A 45 11.53 0.51 3.93
C ASP A 45 11.33 0.64 2.40
N VAL A 46 11.82 -0.36 1.64
CA VAL A 46 11.70 -0.40 0.19
C VAL A 46 10.26 -0.72 -0.21
N SER A 47 9.66 -1.70 0.46
CA SER A 47 8.28 -2.13 0.24
C SER A 47 7.28 -1.04 0.64
N ILE A 48 7.52 -0.30 1.72
CA ILE A 48 6.68 0.85 2.11
C ILE A 48 6.67 1.91 1.01
N ARG A 49 7.86 2.29 0.50
CA ARG A 49 7.97 3.25 -0.62
C ARG A 49 7.28 2.73 -1.89
N GLU A 50 7.40 1.44 -2.18
CA GLU A 50 6.69 0.80 -3.30
C GLU A 50 5.17 0.88 -3.11
N LEU A 51 4.65 0.53 -1.94
CA LEU A 51 3.22 0.57 -1.63
C LEU A 51 2.64 1.98 -1.82
N ILE A 52 3.31 3.00 -1.29
CA ILE A 52 2.92 4.41 -1.50
C ILE A 52 2.88 4.73 -3.00
N GLY A 53 3.86 4.26 -3.77
CA GLY A 53 3.88 4.42 -5.23
C GLY A 53 2.70 3.74 -5.94
N LEU A 54 2.31 2.54 -5.51
CA LEU A 54 1.15 1.83 -6.05
C LEU A 54 -0.14 2.60 -5.77
N ILE A 55 -0.35 3.08 -4.54
CA ILE A 55 -1.53 3.86 -4.15
C ILE A 55 -1.61 5.15 -4.99
N LYS A 56 -0.51 5.90 -5.09
CA LYS A 56 -0.44 7.11 -5.93
C LYS A 56 -0.70 6.81 -7.41
N THR A 57 -0.31 5.64 -7.91
CA THR A 57 -0.60 5.22 -9.28
C THR A 57 -2.09 4.97 -9.49
N LEU A 58 -2.79 4.38 -8.51
CA LEU A 58 -4.25 4.24 -8.54
C LEU A 58 -4.92 5.62 -8.58
N HIS A 59 -4.53 6.52 -7.68
CA HIS A 59 -5.07 7.88 -7.59
C HIS A 59 -4.84 8.69 -8.88
N ALA A 60 -3.65 8.60 -9.47
CA ALA A 60 -3.35 9.26 -10.75
C ALA A 60 -4.21 8.76 -11.92
N ASN A 61 -4.83 7.58 -11.77
CA ASN A 61 -5.80 7.02 -12.72
C ASN A 61 -7.26 7.20 -12.24
N GLY A 62 -7.47 8.05 -11.22
CA GLY A 62 -8.77 8.38 -10.64
C GLY A 62 -9.39 7.27 -9.80
N LEU A 63 -8.67 6.20 -9.47
CA LEU A 63 -9.18 5.10 -8.66
C LEU A 63 -8.68 5.24 -7.21
N HIS A 64 -9.59 5.38 -6.26
CA HIS A 64 -9.30 5.45 -4.83
C HIS A 64 -9.83 4.20 -4.14
N HIS A 65 -9.06 3.64 -3.20
CA HIS A 65 -9.36 2.33 -2.61
C HIS A 65 -10.39 2.42 -1.47
N HIS A 66 -10.22 3.38 -0.55
CA HIS A 66 -11.07 3.65 0.63
C HIS A 66 -11.18 2.51 1.65
N ASP A 67 -10.21 1.60 1.67
CA ASP A 67 -10.19 0.51 2.66
C ASP A 67 -8.77 -0.09 2.75
N LEU A 68 -7.76 0.78 2.73
CA LEU A 68 -6.38 0.34 2.82
C LEU A 68 -6.05 0.03 4.28
N HIS A 69 -5.72 -1.23 4.53
CA HIS A 69 -5.23 -1.73 5.81
C HIS A 69 -4.37 -2.98 5.54
N PRO A 70 -3.54 -3.44 6.50
CA PRO A 70 -2.60 -4.54 6.24
C PRO A 70 -3.26 -5.79 5.63
N PRO A 71 -4.44 -6.27 6.09
CA PRO A 71 -5.07 -7.42 5.44
C PRO A 71 -5.44 -7.26 3.95
N ASN A 72 -5.59 -6.03 3.45
CA ASN A 72 -5.88 -5.71 2.04
C ASN A 72 -4.60 -5.48 1.21
N ILE A 73 -3.43 -5.59 1.85
CA ILE A 73 -2.14 -5.63 1.18
C ILE A 73 -1.61 -7.05 1.21
N THR A 74 -1.13 -7.53 0.07
CA THR A 74 -0.55 -8.88 -0.06
C THR A 74 0.92 -8.81 -0.40
N PHE A 75 1.70 -9.80 0.06
CA PHE A 75 3.10 -9.95 -0.30
C PHE A 75 3.39 -11.36 -0.79
N TYR A 76 4.12 -11.47 -1.89
CA TYR A 76 4.60 -12.75 -2.41
C TYR A 76 5.86 -12.58 -3.25
N ASN A 77 6.92 -13.31 -2.90
CA ASN A 77 8.20 -13.30 -3.63
C ASN A 77 8.77 -11.88 -3.90
N GLY A 78 8.68 -10.97 -2.91
CA GLY A 78 9.18 -9.61 -3.07
C GLY A 78 8.28 -8.69 -3.89
N CYS A 79 7.04 -9.10 -4.20
CA CYS A 79 6.07 -8.28 -4.93
C CYS A 79 4.89 -7.96 -4.01
N LEU A 80 4.54 -6.68 -3.94
CA LEU A 80 3.34 -6.20 -3.26
C LEU A 80 2.10 -6.32 -4.13
N GLY A 81 0.95 -6.47 -3.48
CA GLY A 81 -0.35 -6.43 -4.12
C GLY A 81 -1.39 -5.71 -3.27
N ILE A 82 -2.39 -5.15 -3.92
CA ILE A 82 -3.56 -4.51 -3.30
C ILE A 82 -4.79 -5.33 -3.68
N ILE A 83 -5.59 -5.71 -2.69
CA ILE A 83 -6.81 -6.51 -2.84
C ILE A 83 -8.02 -5.81 -2.21
N ASP A 84 -9.19 -6.36 -2.49
CA ASP A 84 -10.48 -5.92 -1.95
C ASP A 84 -10.93 -4.49 -2.30
N PHE A 85 -11.08 -4.26 -3.61
CA PHE A 85 -11.64 -3.03 -4.16
C PHE A 85 -13.18 -2.94 -4.00
N GLY A 86 -13.74 -3.47 -2.92
CA GLY A 86 -15.18 -3.48 -2.66
C GLY A 86 -15.73 -2.09 -2.32
N MET A 87 -14.93 -1.27 -1.66
CA MET A 87 -15.26 0.10 -1.21
C MET A 87 -14.72 1.20 -2.13
N SER A 88 -13.98 0.80 -3.17
CA SER A 88 -13.28 1.74 -4.05
C SER A 88 -14.21 2.55 -4.92
N ASP A 89 -13.80 3.79 -5.20
CA ASP A 89 -14.55 4.73 -6.04
C ASP A 89 -13.67 5.33 -7.16
N VAL A 90 -14.32 5.80 -8.22
CA VAL A 90 -13.66 6.49 -9.34
C VAL A 90 -13.96 7.98 -9.25
N ILE A 91 -12.93 8.76 -9.03
CA ILE A 91 -12.99 10.22 -8.93
C ILE A 91 -12.59 10.81 -10.29
N ALA A 92 -13.39 11.75 -10.76
CA ALA A 92 -13.22 12.35 -12.08
C ALA A 92 -11.89 13.11 -12.18
N ASP A 93 -11.28 13.05 -13.36
CA ASP A 93 -10.03 13.75 -13.65
C ASP A 93 -10.14 15.26 -13.34
N GLY A 94 -9.15 15.77 -12.60
CA GLY A 94 -9.12 17.15 -12.12
C GLY A 94 -10.00 17.46 -10.88
N VAL A 95 -10.64 16.45 -10.28
CA VAL A 95 -11.32 16.57 -8.99
C VAL A 95 -10.47 15.88 -7.94
N GLU A 96 -9.99 16.64 -6.95
CA GLU A 96 -9.31 16.05 -5.80
C GLU A 96 -10.30 15.26 -4.94
N CYS A 97 -9.86 14.11 -4.44
CA CYS A 97 -10.58 13.39 -3.41
C CYS A 97 -10.51 14.18 -2.11
N ILE A 98 -11.59 14.89 -1.78
CA ILE A 98 -11.70 15.57 -0.48
C ILE A 98 -11.81 14.48 0.60
N ASP A 99 -10.96 14.56 1.62
CA ASP A 99 -10.92 13.62 2.75
C ASP A 99 -10.68 12.15 2.34
N CYS A 100 -9.69 11.92 1.46
CA CYS A 100 -9.35 10.57 1.04
C CYS A 100 -8.79 9.72 2.20
N GLU A 101 -9.46 8.63 2.54
CA GLU A 101 -8.98 7.66 3.53
C GLU A 101 -7.62 7.05 3.15
N ASP A 102 -7.34 6.92 1.84
CA ASP A 102 -6.05 6.43 1.36
C ASP A 102 -4.90 7.38 1.73
N ASP A 103 -5.14 8.69 1.77
CA ASP A 103 -4.11 9.70 2.09
C ASP A 103 -3.71 9.64 3.56
N VAL A 104 -4.65 9.26 4.45
CA VAL A 104 -4.35 8.99 5.87
C VAL A 104 -3.36 7.84 5.98
N VAL A 105 -3.60 6.76 5.23
CA VAL A 105 -2.71 5.58 5.20
C VAL A 105 -1.36 5.92 4.60
N ILE A 106 -1.30 6.76 3.55
CA ILE A 106 -0.02 7.27 3.03
C ILE A 106 0.75 8.00 4.14
N GLY A 107 0.08 8.84 4.94
CA GLY A 107 0.68 9.51 6.08
C GLY A 107 1.26 8.54 7.11
N GLU A 108 0.48 7.54 7.55
CA GLU A 108 0.93 6.49 8.48
C GLU A 108 2.17 5.76 7.95
N LEU A 109 2.16 5.40 6.66
CA LEU A 109 3.29 4.74 6.02
C LEU A 109 4.54 5.64 5.92
N GLN A 110 4.35 6.95 5.75
CA GLN A 110 5.47 7.90 5.74
C GLN A 110 6.07 8.09 7.13
N GLU A 111 5.25 8.15 8.18
CA GLU A 111 5.72 8.23 9.57
C GLU A 111 6.60 7.02 9.93
N LEU A 112 6.24 5.81 9.48
CA LEU A 112 7.06 4.60 9.68
C LEU A 112 8.45 4.69 9.04
N LEU A 113 8.60 5.44 7.93
CA LEU A 113 9.90 5.66 7.30
C LEU A 113 10.76 6.69 8.07
N GLU A 114 10.11 7.66 8.73
CA GLU A 114 10.79 8.73 9.47
C GLU A 114 11.31 8.25 10.84
N ASP A 115 10.60 7.32 11.48
CA ASP A 115 10.99 6.74 12.79
C ASP A 115 12.34 5.99 12.75
N GLU A 116 12.79 5.48 11.60
CA GLU A 116 14.10 4.82 11.47
C GLU A 116 15.27 5.78 11.22
N GLU A 117 15.05 6.94 10.57
CA GLU A 117 16.12 7.91 10.29
C GLU A 117 16.59 8.64 11.56
N VAL A 118 15.68 8.95 12.49
CA VAL A 118 16.00 9.66 13.74
C VAL A 118 16.98 8.87 14.61
N VAL A 119 16.88 7.53 14.63
CA VAL A 119 17.78 6.68 15.41
C VAL A 119 19.21 6.71 14.87
N ILE A 120 19.38 6.86 13.56
CA ILE A 120 20.71 6.92 12.93
C ILE A 120 21.40 8.24 13.28
N ASP A 121 20.69 9.37 13.21
CA ASP A 121 21.24 10.68 13.53
C ASP A 121 21.61 10.80 15.01
N GLU A 122 20.76 10.31 15.93
CA GLU A 122 21.06 10.28 17.37
C GLU A 122 22.27 9.38 17.70
N LEU A 123 22.44 8.25 16.99
CA LEU A 123 23.60 7.36 17.18
C LEU A 123 24.90 7.95 16.60
N GLN A 124 24.82 8.74 15.53
CA GLN A 124 25.97 9.45 14.97
C GLN A 124 26.44 10.57 15.90
N GLU A 125 25.51 11.36 16.46
CA GLU A 125 25.84 12.42 17.42
C GLU A 125 26.51 11.87 18.68
N LEU A 126 26.05 10.72 19.20
CA LEU A 126 26.67 10.06 20.36
C LEU A 126 28.08 9.48 20.08
N LEU A 127 28.35 9.04 18.84
CA LEU A 127 29.68 8.57 18.45
C LEU A 127 30.67 9.72 18.25
N GLU A 128 30.19 10.88 17.78
CA GLU A 128 31.02 12.09 17.67
C GLU A 128 31.41 12.64 19.04
N ASP A 129 30.53 12.56 20.05
CA ASP A 129 30.81 13.03 21.41
C ASP A 129 31.81 12.14 22.19
N GLU A 130 31.88 10.83 21.90
CA GLU A 130 32.88 9.93 22.50
C GLU A 130 34.30 10.18 21.96
N GLU A 131 34.44 10.60 20.70
CA GLU A 131 35.76 10.84 20.08
C GLU A 131 36.43 12.13 20.60
N VAL A 132 35.66 13.09 21.12
CA VAL A 132 36.16 14.39 21.62
C VAL A 132 36.63 14.31 23.09
N ALA A 133 36.32 13.23 23.81
CA ALA A 133 36.63 13.09 25.24
C ALA A 133 38.01 12.46 25.54
N GLU A 134 38.81 12.07 24.55
CA GLU A 134 40.12 11.41 24.73
C GLU A 134 41.38 12.29 24.58
N ASP A 135 41.27 13.63 24.44
CA ASP A 135 42.42 14.56 24.38
C ASP A 135 42.76 15.28 25.72
#